data_AF-A0A0F9TIY5-F1
#
_entry.id   AF-A0A0F9TIY5-F1
#
_cell.length_a   1.000
_cell.length_b   1.000
_cell.length_c   1.000
_cell.angle_alpha   90.00
_cell.angle_beta   90.00
_cell.angle_gamma   90.00
#
_symmetry.space_group_name_H-M   'P 1'
#
loop_
_entity.id
_entity.type
_entity.pdbx_description
1 polymer ?
#
loop_
_entity_poly.entity_id
_entity_poly.type
_entity_poly.pdbx_seq_one_letter_code
_entity_poly.pdbx_strand_id
1 'polypeptide(L)' 'MPKTKKGAKIVAAMIKQYGKKKGKGVFYASENAGTIKGVHK' A
#
# COMPACT_ATOMS: atom_id res chain seq x y z
N MET A 1 -4.90 -0.50 11.06
CA MET A 1 -5.71 0.34 10.16
C MET A 1 -6.40 -0.53 9.11
N PRO A 2 -7.75 -0.54 9.06
CA PRO A 2 -8.49 -1.23 8.01
C PRO A 2 -8.20 -0.55 6.66
N LYS A 3 -7.95 -1.35 5.63
CA LYS A 3 -7.63 -0.84 4.29
C LYS A 3 -8.91 -0.45 3.55
N THR A 4 -8.87 0.64 2.81
CA THR A 4 -9.94 0.95 1.84
C THR A 4 -9.83 0.01 0.63
N LYS A 5 -10.87 -0.06 -0.20
CA LYS A 5 -10.82 -0.79 -1.48
C LYS A 5 -9.65 -0.32 -2.36
N LYS A 6 -9.35 1.00 -2.33
CA LYS A 6 -8.20 1.60 -3.00
C LYS A 6 -6.88 1.10 -2.40
N GLY A 7 -6.74 1.14 -1.07
CA GLY A 7 -5.54 0.64 -0.38
C GLY A 7 -5.26 -0.82 -0.66
N ALA A 8 -6.29 -1.67 -0.69
CA ALA A 8 -6.16 -3.09 -1.02
C ALA A 8 -5.61 -3.32 -2.44
N LYS A 9 -6.14 -2.58 -3.45
CA LYS A 9 -5.65 -2.67 -4.84
C LYS A 9 -4.18 -2.24 -4.97
N ILE A 10 -3.80 -1.14 -4.32
CA ILE A 10 -2.42 -0.63 -4.38
C ILE A 10 -1.46 -1.59 -3.69
N VAL A 11 -1.80 -2.09 -2.49
CA VAL A 11 -0.99 -3.12 -1.81
C VAL A 11 -0.82 -4.35 -2.69
N ALA A 12 -1.88 -4.82 -3.34
CA ALA A 12 -1.81 -6.00 -4.20
C ALA A 12 -0.88 -5.77 -5.40
N ALA A 13 -0.96 -4.60 -6.05
CA ALA A 13 -0.07 -4.23 -7.14
C ALA A 13 1.40 -4.15 -6.69
N MET A 14 1.65 -3.50 -5.54
CA MET A 14 2.98 -3.40 -4.93
C MET A 14 3.55 -4.78 -4.56
N ILE A 15 2.72 -5.68 -4.02
CA ILE A 15 3.13 -7.06 -3.72
C ILE A 15 3.43 -7.84 -5.01
N LYS A 16 2.66 -7.63 -6.08
CA LYS A 16 2.91 -8.27 -7.38
C LYS A 16 4.23 -7.80 -8.01
N GLN A 17 4.56 -6.52 -7.85
CA GLN A 17 5.75 -5.92 -8.45
C GLN A 17 7.03 -6.17 -7.64
N TYR A 18 6.97 -6.03 -6.31
CA TYR A 18 8.14 -6.07 -5.44
C TYR A 18 8.21 -7.33 -4.55
N GLY A 19 7.16 -8.16 -4.55
CA GLY A 19 7.02 -9.32 -3.67
C GLY A 19 6.37 -8.98 -2.33
N LYS A 20 5.95 -10.01 -1.57
CA LYS A 20 5.16 -9.85 -0.34
C LYS A 20 5.81 -8.94 0.70
N LYS A 21 7.12 -9.05 0.92
CA LYS A 21 7.86 -8.31 1.96
C LYS A 21 8.12 -6.87 1.53
N LYS A 22 8.76 -6.68 0.36
CA LYS A 22 9.07 -5.33 -0.16
C LYS A 22 7.81 -4.56 -0.57
N GLY A 23 6.84 -5.21 -1.21
CA GLY A 23 5.60 -4.55 -1.65
C GLY A 23 4.77 -3.99 -0.49
N LYS A 24 4.70 -4.71 0.63
CA LYS A 24 4.12 -4.15 1.87
C LYS A 24 4.93 -2.96 2.38
N GLY A 25 6.27 -3.09 2.43
CA GLY A 25 7.15 -2.01 2.89
C GLY A 25 7.00 -0.72 2.07
N VAL A 26 7.03 -0.84 0.74
CA VAL A 26 6.88 0.31 -0.18
C VAL A 26 5.50 0.94 -0.03
N PHE A 27 4.44 0.14 0.12
CA PHE A 27 3.10 0.66 0.35
C PHE A 27 3.03 1.53 1.62
N TYR A 28 3.48 1.01 2.77
CA TYR A 28 3.42 1.78 4.02
C TYR A 28 4.37 2.98 4.00
N ALA A 29 5.54 2.87 3.37
CA ALA A 29 6.44 4.00 3.18
C ALA A 29 5.80 5.10 2.32
N SER A 30 5.10 4.72 1.24
CA SER A 30 4.40 5.66 0.35
C SER A 30 3.18 6.31 1.02
N GLU A 31 2.50 5.58 1.91
CA GLU A 31 1.42 6.11 2.73
C GLU A 31 1.96 7.15 3.73
N ASN A 32 3.01 6.80 4.48
CA ASN A 32 3.65 7.69 5.45
C ASN A 32 4.26 8.93 4.79
N ALA A 33 4.82 8.79 3.58
CA ALA A 33 5.31 9.91 2.78
C ALA A 33 4.19 10.83 2.24
N GLY A 34 2.92 10.42 2.36
CA GLY A 34 1.77 11.17 1.85
C GLY A 34 1.56 11.05 0.34
N THR A 35 2.32 10.21 -0.36
CA THR A 35 2.19 9.94 -1.80
C THR A 35 0.88 9.24 -2.11
N ILE A 36 0.48 8.28 -1.28
CA ILE A 36 -0.82 7.57 -1.42
C ILE A 36 -1.73 7.87 -0.22
N LYS A 37 -2.68 8.79 -0.44
CA LYS A 37 -3.68 9.20 0.56
C LYS A 37 -4.99 8.43 0.42
N GLY A 38 -5.73 8.31 1.53
CA GLY A 38 -7.05 7.66 1.58
C GLY A 38 -6.98 6.14 1.35
N VAL A 39 -5.84 5.53 1.67
CA VAL A 39 -5.63 4.09 1.52
C VAL A 39 -6.10 3.32 2.75
N HIS A 40 -6.27 4.00 3.88
CA HIS A 40 -6.73 3.47 5.15
C HIS A 40 -7.98 4.24 5.59
N LYS A 41 -8.86 3.56 6.34
CA LYS A 41 -10.13 4.09 6.84
C LYS A 41 -10.03 4.38 8.33
#